data_AF-A0A428Z9A6-F1
#
_entry.id   AF-A0A428Z9A6-F1
#
_cell.length_a   1.000
_cell.length_b   1.000
_cell.length_c   1.000
_cell.angle_alpha   90.00
_cell.angle_beta   90.00
_cell.angle_gamma   90.00
#
_symmetry.space_group_name_H-M   'P 1'
#
loop_
_entity.id
_entity.type
_entity.pdbx_description
1 polymer ?
#
loop_
_entity_poly.entity_id
_entity_poly.type
_entity_poly.pdbx_seq_one_letter_code
_entity_poly.pdbx_strand_id
1 'polypeptide(L)'
;MTTDTPARLLTLLSLLQTPREWPGGELADRLGVSRRTVRRDIDRLRDLGYPVQATLGADGGYRLVAGKAMPPLVLDDEEAVAIAVGLRAGAGHAVEGVEEASVRALAKLEQVLPSRLRHRVSTLQAATTPLTSGDGASIAPETLTVMASTVAGRERLRFGYRAKDGTESRRLTEPYRLVSTGRRWYLVAYDLDRGDWRTFRVDRVSEPFATGARFAPRELPTGNAAEYLRQSVWRRQEAYQFSVTFDAPVEFVAARVPGWLGVPEALDGGQ
;
A
#
# COMPACT_ATOMS: atom_id res chain seq x y z
N MET A 1 13.83 -24.67 -36.90
CA MET A 1 12.70 -24.83 -35.97
C MET A 1 13.27 -25.17 -34.60
N THR A 2 13.61 -24.15 -33.83
CA THR A 2 14.23 -24.28 -32.51
C THR A 2 13.15 -24.64 -31.49
N THR A 3 13.03 -25.92 -31.18
CA THR A 3 12.21 -26.50 -30.11
C THR A 3 12.84 -26.21 -28.75
N ASP A 4 12.96 -24.94 -28.36
CA ASP A 4 13.39 -24.61 -27.00
C ASP A 4 12.17 -24.54 -26.08
N THR A 5 11.84 -25.69 -25.48
CA THR A 5 10.67 -25.86 -24.60
C THR A 5 10.66 -24.88 -23.41
N PRO A 6 11.79 -24.58 -22.75
CA PRO A 6 11.87 -23.54 -21.72
C PRO A 6 11.47 -22.15 -22.22
N ALA A 7 12.04 -21.69 -23.34
CA ALA A 7 11.72 -20.38 -23.92
C ALA A 7 10.22 -20.26 -24.23
N ARG A 8 9.63 -21.29 -24.83
CA ARG A 8 8.19 -21.32 -25.14
C ARG A 8 7.31 -21.29 -23.89
N LEU A 9 7.70 -22.01 -22.83
CA LEU A 9 6.97 -21.98 -21.55
C LEU A 9 7.01 -20.59 -20.90
N LEU A 10 8.16 -19.90 -20.96
CA LEU A 10 8.29 -18.54 -20.47
C LEU A 10 7.45 -17.55 -21.30
N THR A 11 7.43 -17.68 -22.63
CA THR A 11 6.56 -16.87 -23.48
C THR A 11 5.08 -17.15 -23.19
N LEU A 12 4.67 -18.42 -23.05
CA LEU A 12 3.31 -18.79 -22.68
C LEU A 12 2.91 -18.17 -21.33
N LEU A 13 3.80 -18.24 -20.33
CA LEU A 13 3.57 -17.66 -19.02
C LEU A 13 3.39 -16.14 -19.10
N SER A 14 4.24 -15.43 -19.83
CA SER A 14 4.14 -13.98 -20.03
C SER A 14 2.82 -13.57 -20.69
N LEU A 15 2.33 -14.34 -21.67
CA LEU A 15 1.01 -14.09 -22.27
C LEU A 15 -0.11 -14.23 -21.23
N LEU A 16 -0.09 -15.31 -20.43
CA LEU A 16 -1.11 -15.60 -19.43
C LEU A 16 -1.14 -14.61 -18.25
N GLN A 17 -0.10 -13.79 -18.07
CA GLN A 17 -0.03 -12.75 -17.03
C GLN A 17 -0.83 -11.49 -17.37
N THR A 18 -1.22 -11.31 -18.64
CA THR A 18 -2.13 -10.23 -19.03
C THR A 18 -3.53 -10.51 -18.43
N PRO A 19 -4.25 -9.52 -17.87
CA PRO A 19 -5.56 -9.72 -17.25
C PRO A 19 -6.69 -9.95 -18.28
N ARG A 20 -6.56 -10.99 -19.10
CA ARG A 20 -7.55 -11.43 -20.10
C ARG A 20 -7.58 -12.95 -20.23
N GLU A 21 -8.65 -13.47 -20.81
CA GLU A 21 -8.73 -14.88 -21.21
C GLU A 21 -8.12 -15.07 -22.59
N TRP A 22 -7.33 -16.14 -22.75
CA TRP A 22 -6.61 -16.44 -23.99
C TRP A 22 -7.17 -17.67 -24.69
N PRO A 23 -7.83 -17.53 -25.85
CA PRO A 23 -8.25 -18.67 -26.64
C PRO A 23 -7.07 -19.58 -26.98
N GLY A 24 -7.26 -20.89 -26.87
CA GLY A 24 -6.19 -21.86 -27.15
C GLY A 24 -5.66 -21.81 -28.59
N GLY A 25 -6.49 -21.35 -29.54
CA GLY A 25 -6.07 -21.08 -30.92
C GLY A 25 -5.13 -19.88 -31.03
N GLU A 26 -5.47 -18.77 -30.39
CA GLU A 26 -4.63 -17.57 -30.42
C GLU A 26 -3.26 -17.80 -29.76
N LEU A 27 -3.22 -18.56 -28.65
CA LEU A 27 -1.96 -18.98 -28.04
C LEU A 27 -1.11 -19.86 -28.98
N ALA A 28 -1.77 -20.77 -29.71
CA ALA A 28 -1.10 -21.65 -30.67
C ALA A 28 -0.46 -20.83 -31.80
N ASP A 29 -1.19 -19.86 -32.35
CA ASP A 29 -0.71 -18.99 -33.43
C ASP A 29 0.47 -18.13 -32.97
N ARG A 30 0.39 -17.51 -31.79
CA ARG A 30 1.47 -16.66 -31.26
C ARG A 30 2.71 -17.43 -30.86
N LEU A 31 2.55 -18.65 -30.35
CA LEU A 31 3.67 -19.50 -29.94
C LEU A 31 4.23 -20.32 -31.12
N GLY A 32 3.59 -20.27 -32.29
CA GLY A 32 3.98 -21.04 -33.47
C GLY A 32 3.90 -22.55 -33.27
N VAL A 33 2.95 -23.03 -32.46
CA VAL A 33 2.78 -24.45 -32.12
C VAL A 33 1.33 -24.92 -32.23
N SER A 34 1.10 -26.23 -32.21
CA SER A 34 -0.26 -26.77 -32.24
C SER A 34 -1.04 -26.48 -30.94
N ARG A 35 -2.38 -26.43 -31.03
CA ARG A 35 -3.26 -26.36 -29.83
C ARG A 35 -3.01 -27.50 -28.84
N ARG A 36 -2.62 -28.68 -29.32
CA ARG A 36 -2.24 -29.83 -28.48
C ARG A 36 -0.97 -29.54 -27.67
N THR A 37 0.00 -28.88 -28.29
CA THR A 37 1.24 -28.44 -27.62
C THR A 37 0.94 -27.38 -26.57
N VAL A 38 0.09 -26.39 -26.88
CA VAL A 38 -0.35 -25.39 -25.89
C VAL A 38 -0.98 -26.06 -24.68
N ARG A 39 -1.91 -27.00 -24.86
CA ARG A 39 -2.53 -27.71 -23.74
C ARG A 39 -1.49 -28.47 -22.90
N ARG A 40 -0.52 -29.13 -23.53
CA ARG A 40 0.57 -29.81 -22.82
C ARG A 40 1.46 -28.85 -22.04
N ASP A 41 1.73 -27.66 -22.59
CA ASP A 41 2.55 -26.65 -21.92
C ASP A 41 1.77 -25.95 -20.78
N ILE A 42 0.44 -25.78 -20.91
CA ILE A 42 -0.44 -25.36 -19.82
C ILE A 42 -0.38 -26.35 -18.65
N ASP A 43 -0.47 -27.66 -18.93
CA ASP A 43 -0.42 -28.69 -17.90
C ASP A 43 0.95 -28.71 -17.20
N ARG A 44 2.05 -28.52 -17.95
CA ARG A 44 3.38 -28.32 -17.37
C ARG A 44 3.46 -27.10 -16.44
N LEU A 45 2.85 -25.98 -16.81
CA LEU A 45 2.79 -24.82 -15.94
C LEU A 45 2.01 -25.12 -14.65
N ARG A 46 0.91 -25.89 -14.73
CA ARG A 46 0.16 -26.34 -13.55
C ARG A 46 1.00 -27.23 -12.63
N ASP A 47 1.74 -28.17 -13.20
CA ASP A 47 2.66 -29.04 -12.44
C ASP A 47 3.76 -28.23 -11.73
N LEU A 48 4.18 -27.11 -12.32
CA LEU A 48 5.13 -26.15 -11.73
C LEU A 48 4.49 -25.20 -10.70
N GLY A 49 3.20 -25.38 -10.38
CA GLY A 49 2.49 -24.59 -9.38
C GLY A 49 1.84 -23.30 -9.89
N TYR A 50 1.80 -23.07 -11.20
CA TYR A 50 1.08 -21.93 -11.77
C TYR A 50 -0.42 -22.26 -11.92
N PRO A 51 -1.31 -21.55 -11.23
CA PRO A 51 -2.75 -21.81 -11.28
C PRO A 51 -3.37 -21.29 -12.58
N VAL A 52 -3.38 -22.11 -13.62
CA VAL A 52 -4.02 -21.78 -14.91
C VAL A 52 -5.42 -22.39 -14.99
N GLN A 53 -6.45 -21.55 -15.01
CA GLN A 53 -7.83 -21.96 -15.26
C GLN A 53 -8.11 -22.03 -16.76
N ALA A 54 -9.02 -22.93 -17.13
CA ALA A 54 -9.56 -23.03 -18.48
C ALA A 54 -11.08 -22.84 -18.42
N THR A 55 -11.60 -21.86 -19.15
CA THR A 55 -13.03 -21.67 -19.36
C THR A 55 -13.47 -22.51 -20.56
N LEU A 56 -14.55 -23.28 -20.44
CA LEU A 56 -15.12 -24.07 -21.54
C LEU A 56 -16.18 -23.23 -22.28
N GLY A 57 -16.21 -23.30 -23.61
CA GLY A 57 -17.18 -22.57 -24.46
C GLY A 57 -16.59 -22.18 -25.82
N ALA A 58 -17.42 -21.57 -26.68
CA ALA A 58 -16.99 -21.07 -28.00
C ALA A 58 -15.90 -19.98 -27.88
N ASP A 59 -15.98 -19.17 -26.81
CA ASP A 59 -14.97 -18.15 -26.43
C ASP A 59 -14.05 -18.63 -25.29
N GLY A 60 -14.02 -19.94 -25.02
CA GLY A 60 -13.28 -20.52 -23.91
C GLY A 60 -11.77 -20.30 -24.02
N GLY A 61 -11.16 -19.80 -22.94
CA GLY A 61 -9.74 -19.46 -22.92
C GLY A 61 -9.01 -19.93 -21.67
N TYR A 62 -7.69 -19.77 -21.68
CA TYR A 62 -6.82 -19.97 -20.54
C TYR A 62 -6.52 -18.63 -19.87
N ARG A 63 -6.47 -18.61 -18.54
CA ARG A 63 -6.07 -17.45 -17.75
C ARG A 63 -5.35 -17.89 -16.50
N LEU A 64 -4.34 -17.14 -16.10
CA LEU A 64 -3.70 -17.30 -14.80
C LEU A 64 -4.58 -16.69 -13.70
N VAL A 65 -4.89 -17.44 -12.66
CA VAL A 65 -5.69 -16.96 -11.53
C VAL A 65 -4.83 -16.74 -10.29
N ALA A 66 -5.32 -15.99 -9.31
CA ALA A 66 -4.62 -15.87 -8.03
C ALA A 66 -4.56 -17.24 -7.34
N GLY A 67 -3.35 -17.72 -7.02
CA GLY A 67 -3.09 -18.96 -6.26
C GLY A 67 -2.61 -18.70 -4.84
N LYS A 68 -2.17 -19.75 -4.12
CA LYS A 68 -1.63 -19.65 -2.74
C LYS A 68 -0.27 -18.93 -2.64
N ALA A 69 0.46 -18.82 -3.74
CA ALA A 69 1.73 -18.10 -3.83
C ALA A 69 1.72 -17.19 -5.07
N MET A 70 2.46 -16.08 -5.00
CA MET A 70 2.64 -15.17 -6.13
C MET A 70 3.54 -15.84 -7.18
N PRO A 71 3.07 -16.01 -8.43
CA PRO A 71 3.92 -16.50 -9.51
C PRO A 71 5.03 -15.49 -9.83
N PRO A 72 6.17 -15.89 -10.42
CA PRO A 72 7.17 -14.97 -10.96
C PRO A 72 6.53 -13.90 -11.85
N LEU A 73 6.64 -12.64 -11.43
CA LEU A 73 6.08 -11.50 -12.16
C LEU A 73 7.08 -11.04 -13.22
N VAL A 74 6.62 -10.90 -14.46
CA VAL A 74 7.35 -10.10 -15.45
C VAL A 74 6.95 -8.65 -15.22
N LEU A 75 7.92 -7.81 -14.90
CA LEU A 75 7.72 -6.39 -14.64
C LEU A 75 8.34 -5.59 -15.77
N ASP A 76 7.64 -4.55 -16.23
CA ASP A 76 8.27 -3.53 -17.06
C ASP A 76 9.17 -2.59 -16.23
N ASP A 77 9.85 -1.69 -16.93
CA ASP A 77 10.79 -0.75 -16.33
C ASP A 77 10.12 0.22 -15.34
N GLU A 78 8.89 0.66 -15.62
CA GLU A 78 8.16 1.63 -14.80
C GLU A 78 7.56 0.95 -13.56
N GLU A 79 7.01 -0.24 -13.73
CA GLU A 79 6.49 -1.11 -12.66
C GLU A 79 7.60 -1.46 -11.67
N ALA A 80 8.78 -1.84 -12.17
CA ALA A 80 9.94 -2.14 -11.35
C ALA A 80 10.39 -0.94 -10.49
N VAL A 81 10.43 0.26 -11.09
CA VAL A 81 10.79 1.49 -10.36
C VAL A 81 9.71 1.85 -9.34
N ALA A 82 8.42 1.74 -9.69
CA ALA A 82 7.30 2.03 -8.80
C ALA A 82 7.29 1.10 -7.57
N ILE A 83 7.54 -0.20 -7.77
CA ILE A 83 7.65 -1.19 -6.69
C ILE A 83 8.86 -0.86 -5.81
N ALA A 84 10.02 -0.55 -6.38
CA ALA A 84 11.20 -0.21 -5.60
C ALA A 84 11.00 1.05 -4.73
N VAL A 85 10.37 2.09 -5.29
CA VAL A 85 10.01 3.31 -4.56
C VAL A 85 8.96 3.02 -3.47
N GLY A 86 7.95 2.21 -3.77
CA GLY A 86 6.92 1.79 -2.82
C GLY A 86 7.47 0.98 -1.65
N LEU A 87 8.38 0.04 -1.92
CA LEU A 87 9.07 -0.75 -0.88
C LEU A 87 9.94 0.14 0.01
N ARG A 88 10.65 1.12 -0.57
CA ARG A 88 11.45 2.09 0.20
C ARG A 88 10.57 3.00 1.07
N ALA A 89 9.44 3.46 0.54
CA ALA A 89 8.47 4.24 1.30
C ALA A 89 7.82 3.41 2.42
N GLY A 90 7.48 2.15 2.13
CA GLY A 90 6.94 1.18 3.10
C GLY A 90 7.91 0.87 4.24
N ALA A 91 9.21 0.74 3.93
CA ALA A 91 10.27 0.58 4.92
C ALA A 91 10.47 1.80 5.84
N GLY A 92 9.86 2.94 5.52
CA GLY A 92 9.84 4.13 6.40
C GLY A 92 8.61 4.24 7.29
N HIS A 93 7.65 3.30 7.20
CA HIS A 93 6.48 3.25 8.06
C HIS A 93 6.74 2.34 9.26
N ALA A 94 6.30 2.74 10.46
CA ALA A 94 6.40 1.96 11.69
C ALA A 94 5.45 0.74 11.70
N VAL A 95 5.68 -0.22 10.81
CA VAL A 95 4.97 -1.51 10.77
C VAL A 95 5.99 -2.61 11.02
N GLU A 96 5.83 -3.35 12.12
CA GLU A 96 6.79 -4.34 12.61
C GLU A 96 6.98 -5.46 11.58
N GLY A 97 8.23 -5.82 11.25
CA GLY A 97 8.51 -6.87 10.25
C GLY A 97 8.26 -6.49 8.78
N VAL A 98 7.50 -5.43 8.48
CA VAL A 98 7.37 -4.89 7.11
C VAL A 98 8.65 -4.19 6.67
N GLU A 99 9.41 -3.58 7.57
CA GLU A 99 10.72 -3.02 7.24
C GLU A 99 11.67 -4.12 6.73
N GLU A 100 11.81 -5.22 7.46
CA GLU A 100 12.64 -6.37 7.03
C GLU A 100 12.12 -7.03 5.76
N ALA A 101 10.81 -7.24 5.65
CA ALA A 101 10.20 -7.82 4.45
C ALA A 101 10.37 -6.90 3.23
N SER A 102 10.25 -5.59 3.41
CA SER A 102 10.44 -4.59 2.35
C SER A 102 11.90 -4.52 1.91
N VAL A 103 12.85 -4.54 2.86
CA VAL A 103 14.29 -4.61 2.56
C VAL A 103 14.64 -5.90 1.83
N ARG A 104 14.10 -7.04 2.28
CA ARG A 104 14.35 -8.35 1.64
C ARG A 104 13.71 -8.42 0.25
N ALA A 105 12.51 -7.88 0.07
CA ALA A 105 11.85 -7.79 -1.23
C ALA A 105 12.60 -6.85 -2.18
N LEU A 106 13.08 -5.70 -1.68
CA LEU A 106 13.88 -4.77 -2.44
C LEU A 106 15.21 -5.40 -2.88
N ALA A 107 15.90 -6.11 -1.98
CA ALA A 107 17.11 -6.83 -2.31
C ALA A 107 16.87 -7.90 -3.39
N LYS A 108 15.77 -8.65 -3.30
CA LYS A 108 15.37 -9.62 -4.34
C LYS A 108 15.07 -8.95 -5.67
N LEU A 109 14.42 -7.78 -5.65
CA LEU A 109 14.15 -6.99 -6.85
C LEU A 109 15.46 -6.49 -7.47
N GLU A 110 16.34 -5.87 -6.69
CA GLU A 110 17.63 -5.34 -7.15
C GLU A 110 18.53 -6.42 -7.78
N GLN A 111 18.47 -7.66 -7.27
CA GLN A 111 19.19 -8.80 -7.85
C GLN A 111 18.79 -9.09 -9.30
N VAL A 112 17.52 -8.90 -9.66
CA VAL A 112 17.00 -9.22 -10.99
C VAL A 112 16.89 -8.00 -11.91
N LEU A 113 17.09 -6.77 -11.39
CA LEU A 113 17.04 -5.56 -12.21
C LEU A 113 18.27 -5.43 -13.14
N PRO A 114 18.06 -5.09 -14.44
CA PRO A 114 19.12 -4.62 -15.33
C PRO A 114 19.90 -3.44 -14.72
N SER A 115 21.21 -3.35 -15.02
CA SER A 115 22.12 -2.34 -14.46
C SER A 115 21.59 -0.90 -14.57
N ARG A 116 20.99 -0.56 -15.72
CA ARG A 116 20.35 0.76 -15.96
C ARG A 116 19.21 1.08 -14.99
N LEU A 117 18.37 0.10 -14.65
CA LEU A 117 17.25 0.28 -13.73
C LEU A 117 17.73 0.29 -12.28
N ARG A 118 18.71 -0.57 -11.94
CA ARG A 118 19.34 -0.56 -10.62
C ARG A 118 19.94 0.81 -10.30
N HIS A 119 20.62 1.44 -11.27
CA HIS A 119 21.16 2.79 -11.09
C HIS A 119 20.05 3.83 -10.90
N ARG A 120 18.98 3.79 -11.71
CA ARG A 120 17.85 4.71 -11.60
C ARG A 120 17.13 4.59 -10.25
N VAL A 121 16.91 3.37 -9.77
CA VAL A 121 16.34 3.08 -8.45
C VAL A 121 17.26 3.58 -7.32
N SER A 122 18.56 3.26 -7.38
CA SER A 122 19.56 3.71 -6.40
C SER A 122 19.65 5.23 -6.31
N THR A 123 19.65 5.94 -7.46
CA THR A 123 19.64 7.40 -7.51
C THR A 123 18.37 7.99 -6.89
N LEU A 124 17.20 7.43 -7.19
CA LEU A 124 15.94 7.87 -6.57
C LEU A 124 15.92 7.62 -5.06
N GLN A 125 16.44 6.48 -4.60
CA GLN A 125 16.55 6.15 -3.17
C GLN A 125 17.55 7.04 -2.43
N ALA A 126 18.69 7.35 -3.04
CA ALA A 126 19.68 8.26 -2.48
C ALA A 126 19.15 9.71 -2.41
N ALA A 127 18.31 10.09 -3.37
CA ALA A 127 17.65 11.40 -3.40
C ALA A 127 16.39 11.49 -2.49
N THR A 128 15.94 10.38 -1.91
CA THR A 128 14.73 10.34 -1.07
C THR A 128 15.05 9.84 0.35
N THR A 129 14.93 10.74 1.32
CA THR A 129 14.97 10.37 2.74
C THR A 129 13.56 10.01 3.18
N PRO A 130 13.29 8.76 3.61
CA PRO A 130 12.02 8.44 4.23
C PRO A 130 11.90 9.30 5.49
N LEU A 131 10.78 10.00 5.66
CA LEU A 131 10.52 10.77 6.86
C LEU A 131 10.12 9.80 7.99
N THR A 132 11.08 9.01 8.49
CA THR A 132 10.93 8.11 9.65
C THR A 132 10.85 8.95 10.92
N SER A 133 9.73 9.61 11.11
CA SER A 133 9.49 10.43 12.30
C SER A 133 8.13 10.06 12.86
N GLY A 134 8.00 8.81 13.28
CA GLY A 134 6.92 8.35 14.13
C GLY A 134 7.48 7.99 15.50
N ASP A 135 7.30 8.88 16.47
CA ASP A 135 7.31 8.63 17.92
C ASP A 135 6.25 7.61 18.40
N GLY A 136 5.68 6.82 17.49
CA GLY A 136 4.57 5.89 17.75
C GLY A 136 5.06 4.46 17.93
N ALA A 137 4.30 3.66 18.67
CA ALA A 137 4.52 2.23 18.75
C ALA A 137 4.44 1.61 17.35
N SER A 138 5.27 0.60 17.08
CA SER A 138 5.21 -0.17 15.84
C SER A 138 3.84 -0.84 15.69
N ILE A 139 3.30 -0.85 14.46
CA ILE A 139 2.03 -1.50 14.13
C ILE A 139 2.31 -2.93 13.68
N ALA A 140 1.69 -3.93 14.29
CA ALA A 140 1.77 -5.30 13.79
C ALA A 140 1.11 -5.43 12.38
N PRO A 141 1.73 -6.12 11.39
CA PRO A 141 1.16 -6.31 10.04
C PRO A 141 -0.22 -6.97 10.05
N GLU A 142 -0.43 -7.88 11.01
CA GLU A 142 -1.68 -8.61 11.20
C GLU A 142 -2.82 -7.63 11.52
N THR A 143 -2.53 -6.57 12.31
CA THR A 143 -3.50 -5.53 12.65
C THR A 143 -4.01 -4.80 11.40
N LEU A 144 -3.10 -4.39 10.51
CA LEU A 144 -3.48 -3.74 9.25
C LEU A 144 -4.25 -4.69 8.34
N THR A 145 -3.87 -5.97 8.31
CA THR A 145 -4.51 -6.99 7.49
C THR A 145 -5.97 -7.22 7.92
N VAL A 146 -6.21 -7.38 9.22
CA VAL A 146 -7.57 -7.56 9.78
C VAL A 146 -8.43 -6.31 9.56
N MET A 147 -7.87 -5.11 9.71
CA MET A 147 -8.61 -3.87 9.44
C MET A 147 -8.91 -3.69 7.94
N ALA A 148 -7.96 -4.01 7.07
CA ALA A 148 -8.17 -3.91 5.62
C ALA A 148 -9.23 -4.90 5.13
N SER A 149 -9.24 -6.13 5.66
CA SER A 149 -10.24 -7.15 5.31
C SER A 149 -11.65 -6.74 5.75
N THR A 150 -11.80 -6.17 6.94
CA THR A 150 -13.10 -5.67 7.44
C THR A 150 -13.62 -4.48 6.64
N VAL A 151 -12.74 -3.56 6.20
CA VAL A 151 -13.10 -2.49 5.25
C VAL A 151 -13.58 -3.06 3.92
N ALA A 152 -12.84 -4.01 3.33
CA ALA A 152 -13.18 -4.61 2.04
C ALA A 152 -14.48 -5.43 2.11
N GLY A 153 -14.67 -6.18 3.21
CA GLY A 153 -15.82 -7.04 3.47
C GLY A 153 -17.06 -6.32 4.01
N ARG A 154 -16.96 -5.01 4.30
CA ARG A 154 -18.01 -4.21 4.98
C ARG A 154 -18.49 -4.90 6.24
N GLU A 155 -17.53 -5.30 7.06
CA GLU A 155 -17.73 -6.07 8.28
C GLU A 155 -17.40 -5.21 9.50
N ARG A 156 -18.23 -5.29 10.55
CA ARG A 156 -18.01 -4.57 11.79
C ARG A 156 -16.73 -5.06 12.45
N LEU A 157 -15.96 -4.12 12.97
CA LEU A 157 -14.67 -4.34 13.61
C LEU A 157 -14.77 -4.01 15.09
N ARG A 158 -14.33 -4.93 15.95
CA ARG A 158 -14.15 -4.68 17.38
C ARG A 158 -12.67 -4.60 17.71
N PHE A 159 -12.28 -3.68 18.59
CA PHE A 159 -10.88 -3.56 19.02
C PHE A 159 -10.75 -2.84 20.37
N GLY A 160 -9.62 -3.06 21.04
CA GLY A 160 -9.15 -2.23 22.15
C GLY A 160 -8.48 -0.96 21.62
N TYR A 161 -8.69 0.17 22.28
CA TYR A 161 -8.15 1.46 21.87
C TYR A 161 -7.67 2.27 23.07
N ARG A 162 -6.41 2.72 22.99
CA ARG A 162 -5.81 3.63 23.96
C ARG A 162 -5.87 5.06 23.45
N ALA A 163 -6.62 5.92 24.12
CA ALA A 163 -6.72 7.34 23.78
C ALA A 163 -5.43 8.11 24.12
N LYS A 164 -5.33 9.38 23.68
CA LYS A 164 -4.13 10.23 23.87
C LYS A 164 -3.83 10.46 25.36
N ASP A 165 -4.87 10.57 26.17
CA ASP A 165 -4.85 10.72 27.63
C ASP A 165 -4.52 9.42 28.37
N GLY A 166 -4.29 8.31 27.65
CA GLY A 166 -4.02 7.01 28.22
C GLY A 166 -5.27 6.19 28.55
N THR A 167 -6.48 6.75 28.38
CA THR A 167 -7.72 6.02 28.64
C THR A 167 -7.87 4.83 27.70
N GLU A 168 -7.98 3.64 28.26
CA GLU A 168 -8.26 2.43 27.51
C GLU A 168 -9.76 2.20 27.35
N SER A 169 -10.14 1.67 26.20
CA SER A 169 -11.54 1.46 25.88
C SER A 169 -11.71 0.39 24.83
N ARG A 170 -12.87 -0.25 24.78
CA ARG A 170 -13.26 -1.09 23.66
C ARG A 170 -14.12 -0.28 22.71
N ARG A 171 -13.97 -0.57 21.41
CA ARG A 171 -14.71 0.09 20.33
C ARG A 171 -15.34 -0.95 19.45
N LEU A 172 -16.59 -0.71 19.08
CA LEU A 172 -17.26 -1.40 17.97
C LEU A 172 -17.52 -0.40 16.86
N THR A 173 -16.98 -0.65 15.66
CA THR A 173 -17.04 0.30 14.56
C THR A 173 -17.50 -0.33 13.25
N GLU A 174 -18.03 0.52 12.37
CA GLU A 174 -18.26 0.23 10.96
C GLU A 174 -17.10 0.86 10.17
N PRO A 175 -16.05 0.09 9.83
CA PRO A 175 -14.82 0.61 9.23
C PRO A 175 -15.06 1.08 7.79
N TYR A 176 -14.59 2.28 7.45
CA TYR A 176 -14.79 2.87 6.12
C TYR A 176 -13.52 2.84 5.27
N ARG A 177 -12.39 3.33 5.79
CA ARG A 177 -11.12 3.34 5.05
C ARG A 177 -9.91 3.42 5.98
N LEU A 178 -8.85 2.69 5.62
CA LEU A 178 -7.51 2.94 6.12
C LEU A 178 -6.85 4.04 5.28
N VAL A 179 -6.24 5.02 5.94
CA VAL A 179 -5.56 6.15 5.32
C VAL A 179 -4.16 6.27 5.92
N SER A 180 -3.14 6.26 5.08
CA SER A 180 -1.77 6.61 5.47
C SER A 180 -1.53 8.10 5.27
N THR A 181 -0.97 8.77 6.28
CA THR A 181 -0.51 10.17 6.17
C THR A 181 0.98 10.27 5.87
N GLY A 182 1.61 9.18 5.41
CA GLY A 182 3.06 9.08 5.17
C GLY A 182 3.91 8.88 6.43
N ARG A 183 3.35 9.10 7.63
CA ARG A 183 4.01 8.86 8.94
C ARG A 183 3.24 7.91 9.84
N ARG A 184 1.91 7.87 9.72
CA ARG A 184 1.01 7.11 10.59
C ARG A 184 -0.18 6.59 9.81
N TRP A 185 -0.71 5.45 10.26
CA TRP A 185 -1.95 4.87 9.75
C TRP A 185 -3.14 5.28 10.60
N TYR A 186 -4.23 5.63 9.93
CA TYR A 186 -5.51 5.96 10.56
C TYR A 186 -6.63 5.13 9.95
N LEU A 187 -7.53 4.66 10.80
CA LEU A 187 -8.82 4.10 10.40
C LEU A 187 -9.89 5.18 10.53
N VAL A 188 -10.54 5.51 9.41
CA VAL A 188 -11.80 6.27 9.41
C VAL A 188 -12.93 5.27 9.55
N ALA A 189 -13.77 5.44 10.58
CA ALA A 189 -14.87 4.53 10.86
C ALA A 189 -16.02 5.25 11.57
N TYR A 190 -17.23 4.71 11.44
CA TYR A 190 -18.37 5.12 12.25
C TYR A 190 -18.34 4.35 13.57
N ASP A 191 -18.23 5.06 14.70
CA ASP A 191 -18.16 4.49 16.05
C ASP A 191 -19.58 4.23 16.55
N LEU A 192 -19.97 2.95 16.70
CA LEU A 192 -21.32 2.58 17.11
C LEU A 192 -21.60 2.88 18.57
N ASP A 193 -20.57 2.92 19.41
CA ASP A 193 -20.71 3.26 20.83
C ASP A 193 -20.94 4.77 21.01
N ARG A 194 -20.45 5.59 20.06
CA ARG A 194 -20.55 7.05 20.10
C ARG A 194 -21.58 7.64 19.14
N GLY A 195 -22.08 6.85 18.19
CA GLY A 195 -23.03 7.27 17.17
C GLY A 195 -22.48 8.32 16.21
N ASP A 196 -21.17 8.33 15.95
CA ASP A 196 -20.54 9.37 15.13
C ASP A 196 -19.29 8.87 14.38
N TRP A 197 -18.92 9.57 13.32
CA TRP A 197 -17.69 9.36 12.57
C TRP A 197 -16.46 9.72 13.40
N ARG A 198 -15.46 8.84 13.39
CA ARG A 198 -14.20 9.03 14.12
C ARG A 198 -13.01 8.52 13.34
N THR A 199 -11.85 9.05 13.71
CA THR A 199 -10.55 8.60 13.20
C THR A 199 -9.75 7.96 14.33
N PHE A 200 -9.32 6.73 14.13
CA PHE A 200 -8.54 5.95 15.09
C PHE A 200 -7.12 5.80 14.58
N ARG A 201 -6.15 6.14 15.43
CA ARG A 201 -4.74 5.89 15.16
C ARG A 201 -4.45 4.40 15.29
N VAL A 202 -3.97 3.77 14.22
CA VAL A 202 -3.82 2.30 14.19
C VAL A 202 -2.74 1.82 15.17
N ASP A 203 -1.70 2.61 15.41
CA ASP A 203 -0.66 2.35 16.42
C ASP A 203 -1.17 2.35 17.88
N ARG A 204 -2.44 2.73 18.09
CA ARG A 204 -3.10 2.73 19.40
C ARG A 204 -4.19 1.67 19.52
N VAL A 205 -4.30 0.80 18.54
CA VAL A 205 -5.27 -0.29 18.52
C VAL A 205 -4.62 -1.57 19.04
N SER A 206 -5.35 -2.29 19.88
CA SER A 206 -5.02 -3.64 20.35
C SER A 206 -6.14 -4.62 19.98
N GLU A 207 -5.77 -5.88 19.75
CA GLU A 207 -6.70 -7.01 19.54
C GLU A 207 -7.83 -6.73 18.51
N PRO A 208 -7.51 -6.36 17.26
CA PRO A 208 -8.53 -6.18 16.24
C PRO A 208 -9.24 -7.50 15.93
N PHE A 209 -10.57 -7.47 15.92
CA PHE A 209 -11.42 -8.64 15.73
C PHE A 209 -12.53 -8.35 14.73
N ALA A 210 -12.52 -9.10 13.63
CA ALA A 210 -13.56 -9.11 12.61
C ALA A 210 -14.78 -9.89 13.14
N THR A 211 -15.94 -9.23 13.25
CA THR A 211 -17.09 -9.78 14.00
C THR A 211 -18.00 -10.72 13.19
N GLY A 212 -17.80 -10.83 11.88
CA GLY A 212 -18.69 -11.48 10.92
C GLY A 212 -19.93 -10.66 10.56
N ALA A 213 -20.27 -9.63 11.34
CA ALA A 213 -21.49 -8.85 11.15
C ALA A 213 -21.29 -7.79 10.05
N ARG A 214 -21.98 -7.95 8.91
CA ARG A 214 -21.94 -7.00 7.81
C ARG A 214 -22.82 -5.78 8.07
N PHE A 215 -22.49 -4.66 7.44
CA PHE A 215 -23.25 -3.41 7.51
C PHE A 215 -23.44 -2.77 6.12
N ALA A 216 -24.47 -1.93 6.00
CA ALA A 216 -24.67 -1.08 4.83
C ALA A 216 -23.76 0.17 4.94
N PRO A 217 -22.98 0.52 3.91
CA PRO A 217 -22.10 1.69 3.97
C PRO A 217 -22.85 2.96 4.31
N ARG A 218 -22.25 3.78 5.18
CA ARG A 218 -22.72 5.12 5.49
C ARG A 218 -22.00 6.13 4.61
N GLU A 219 -22.71 7.21 4.25
CA GLU A 219 -22.08 8.35 3.59
C GLU A 219 -21.22 9.13 4.58
N LEU A 220 -19.99 9.44 4.16
CA LEU A 220 -19.11 10.30 4.92
C LEU A 220 -19.63 11.75 4.88
N PRO A 221 -19.47 12.53 5.97
CA PRO A 221 -19.88 13.94 6.00
C PRO A 221 -19.10 14.83 5.03
N THR A 222 -17.93 14.38 4.58
CA THR A 222 -17.05 15.06 3.63
C THR A 222 -16.81 14.17 2.42
N GLY A 223 -16.49 14.75 1.26
CA GLY A 223 -16.41 14.01 -0.01
C GLY A 223 -15.53 12.76 0.01
N ASN A 224 -14.36 12.78 0.67
CA ASN A 224 -13.50 11.60 0.79
C ASN A 224 -12.84 11.42 2.17
N ALA A 225 -12.35 10.21 2.45
CA ALA A 225 -11.75 9.85 3.75
C ALA A 225 -10.44 10.58 4.06
N ALA A 226 -9.64 10.92 3.04
CA ALA A 226 -8.38 11.65 3.25
C ALA A 226 -8.66 13.10 3.67
N GLU A 227 -9.68 13.72 3.09
CA GLU A 227 -10.18 15.05 3.46
C GLU A 227 -10.82 15.05 4.84
N TYR A 228 -11.65 14.04 5.15
CA TYR A 228 -12.19 13.85 6.49
C TYR A 228 -11.08 13.77 7.54
N LEU A 229 -10.08 12.92 7.30
CA LEU A 229 -8.95 12.74 8.20
C LEU A 229 -8.14 14.03 8.36
N ARG A 230 -7.86 14.73 7.26
CA ARG A 230 -7.19 16.02 7.29
C ARG A 230 -7.92 17.00 8.20
N GLN A 231 -9.22 17.18 8.01
CA GLN A 231 -10.04 18.05 8.86
C GLN A 231 -10.08 17.57 10.32
N SER A 232 -10.21 16.27 10.57
CA SER A 232 -10.32 15.71 11.92
C SER A 232 -9.01 15.80 12.72
N VAL A 233 -7.87 15.65 12.04
CA VAL A 233 -6.53 15.80 12.62
C VAL A 233 -6.23 17.26 12.90
N TRP A 234 -6.55 18.17 11.97
CA TRP A 234 -6.37 19.61 12.18
C TRP A 234 -7.28 20.17 13.28
N ARG A 235 -8.55 19.73 13.36
CA ARG A 235 -9.46 20.12 14.48
C ARG A 235 -8.98 19.64 15.86
N ARG A 236 -8.07 18.64 15.92
CA ARG A 236 -7.57 18.04 17.17
C ARG A 236 -6.15 18.44 17.55
N GLN A 237 -5.44 19.15 16.69
CA GLN A 237 -4.25 19.88 17.13
C GLN A 237 -4.77 21.10 17.89
N GLU A 238 -4.53 21.15 19.20
CA GLU A 238 -4.54 22.44 19.89
C GLU A 238 -3.59 23.34 19.10
N ALA A 239 -4.16 24.32 18.42
CA ALA A 239 -3.37 25.34 17.75
C ALA A 239 -2.71 26.15 18.86
N TYR A 240 -1.45 25.86 19.16
CA TYR A 240 -0.67 26.69 20.05
C TYR A 240 -0.21 27.90 19.24
N GLN A 241 -0.61 29.09 19.68
CA GLN A 241 0.02 30.32 19.24
C GLN A 241 1.32 30.46 20.04
N PHE A 242 2.45 30.39 19.37
CA PHE A 242 3.77 30.61 19.97
C PHE A 242 4.50 31.70 19.20
N SER A 243 5.26 32.52 19.92
CA SER A 243 6.13 33.55 19.33
C SER A 243 7.58 33.08 19.46
N VAL A 244 8.35 33.17 18.38
CA VAL A 244 9.78 32.82 18.35
C VAL A 244 10.55 34.04 17.88
N THR A 245 11.46 34.52 18.72
CA THR A 245 12.40 35.58 18.34
C THR A 245 13.67 34.93 17.78
N PHE A 246 14.07 35.35 16.59
CA PHE A 246 15.32 34.92 15.97
C PHE A 246 16.32 36.07 16.04
N ASP A 247 17.55 35.76 16.44
CA ASP A 247 18.70 36.67 16.36
C ASP A 247 19.26 36.66 14.92
N ALA A 248 18.43 37.11 13.96
CA ALA A 248 18.76 37.16 12.53
C ALA A 248 17.84 38.12 11.75
N PRO A 249 18.30 38.68 10.61
CA PRO A 249 17.47 39.54 9.75
C PRO A 249 16.21 38.83 9.22
N VAL A 250 15.12 39.58 9.06
CA VAL A 250 13.81 39.05 8.65
C VAL A 250 13.86 38.32 7.31
N GLU A 251 14.66 38.80 6.35
CA GLU A 251 14.83 38.18 5.03
C GLU A 251 15.55 36.84 5.11
N PHE A 252 16.50 36.71 6.05
CA PHE A 252 17.25 35.48 6.28
C PHE A 252 16.36 34.38 6.86
N VAL A 253 15.48 34.77 7.80
CA VAL A 253 14.50 33.89 8.45
C VAL A 253 13.37 33.53 7.48
N ALA A 254 12.82 34.49 6.75
CA ALA A 254 11.75 34.26 5.77
C ALA A 254 12.15 33.29 4.65
N ALA A 255 13.43 33.28 4.25
CA ALA A 255 13.95 32.32 3.28
C ALA A 255 14.06 30.87 3.80
N ARG A 256 13.97 30.66 5.12
CA ARG A 256 14.25 29.37 5.80
C ARG A 256 13.09 28.83 6.62
N VAL A 257 12.14 29.70 7.01
CA VAL A 257 10.94 29.31 7.74
C VAL A 257 9.84 28.95 6.75
N PRO A 258 9.25 27.74 6.85
CA PRO A 258 8.09 27.38 6.06
C PRO A 258 6.91 28.33 6.29
N GLY A 259 6.28 28.81 5.22
CA GLY A 259 5.18 29.80 5.31
C GLY A 259 3.94 29.36 6.10
N TRP A 260 3.80 28.08 6.45
CA TRP A 260 2.73 27.59 7.33
C TRP A 260 2.98 27.86 8.82
N LEU A 261 4.18 28.32 9.20
CA LEU A 261 4.52 28.77 10.56
C LEU A 261 4.22 30.26 10.83
N GLY A 262 3.81 31.00 9.80
CA GLY A 262 3.58 32.45 9.87
C GLY A 262 4.62 33.25 9.07
N VAL A 263 4.32 34.53 8.86
CA VAL A 263 5.22 35.48 8.20
C VAL A 263 6.09 36.12 9.29
N PRO A 264 7.44 36.01 9.21
CA PRO A 264 8.32 36.71 10.14
C PRO A 264 8.13 38.23 10.04
N GLU A 265 8.00 38.89 11.19
CA GLU A 265 7.92 40.35 11.28
C GLU A 265 9.21 40.89 11.90
N ALA A 266 9.66 42.06 11.43
CA ALA A 266 10.78 42.75 12.08
C ALA A 266 10.34 43.25 13.45
N LEU A 267 11.09 42.90 14.50
CA LEU A 267 10.84 43.42 15.84
C LEU A 267 11.58 44.75 15.98
N ASP A 268 10.85 45.83 16.26
CA ASP A 268 11.41 47.15 16.52
C ASP A 268 12.09 47.16 17.92
N GLY A 269 13.35 46.73 17.96
CA GLY A 269 14.19 46.76 19.16
C GLY A 269 15.40 45.82 19.05
N GLY A 270 16.56 46.39 18.72
CA GLY A 270 17.81 45.67 18.41
C GLY A 270 18.34 44.73 19.49
N GLN A 271 19.13 43.73 19.11
CA GLN A 271 20.48 43.85 18.57
C GLN A 271 20.67 42.81 17.47
#